data_AF-A0A6M0CTG4-F1
#
_entry.id   AF-A0A6M0CTG4-F1
#
_cell.length_a   1.000
_cell.length_b   1.000
_cell.length_c   1.000
_cell.angle_alpha   90.00
_cell.angle_beta   90.00
_cell.angle_gamma   90.00
#
_symmetry.space_group_name_H-M   'P 1'
#
loop_
_entity.id
_entity.type
_entity.pdbx_description
1 polymer ?
#
loop_
_entity_poly.entity_id
_entity_poly.type
_entity_poly.pdbx_seq_one_letter_code
_entity_poly.pdbx_strand_id
1 'polypeptide(L)' 'MTIKAINVRNQFKGTVKEILEGPVLSEIDVQTASGIVTSV' A
#
# COMPACT_ATOMS: atom_id res chain seq x y z
N MET A 1 -14.73 -2.95 3.89
CA MET A 1 -13.70 -3.21 4.92
C MET A 1 -12.42 -2.54 4.46
N THR A 2 -12.12 -1.38 5.04
CA THR A 2 -10.97 -0.56 4.65
C THR A 2 -9.75 -0.99 5.46
N ILE A 3 -8.74 -1.53 4.79
CA ILE A 3 -7.48 -1.95 5.43
C ILE A 3 -6.66 -0.69 5.69
N LYS A 4 -6.35 -0.43 6.97
CA LYS A 4 -5.67 0.79 7.44
C LYS A 4 -4.16 0.82 7.18
N ALA A 5 -3.51 -0.35 7.03
CA ALA A 5 -2.07 -0.47 6.79
C ALA A 5 -1.71 -1.89 6.33
N ILE A 6 -0.70 -2.02 5.47
CA ILE A 6 -0.04 -3.30 5.15
C ILE A 6 1.07 -3.52 6.18
N ASN A 7 0.86 -4.41 7.14
CA ASN A 7 1.86 -4.81 8.15
C ASN A 7 2.39 -6.22 7.84
N VAL A 8 3.50 -6.63 8.45
CA VAL A 8 4.10 -7.98 8.32
C VAL A 8 3.10 -9.13 8.52
N ARG A 9 2.02 -8.93 9.29
CA ARG A 9 0.93 -9.91 9.47
C ARG A 9 -0.17 -9.90 8.39
N ASN A 10 -0.28 -8.85 7.58
CA ASN A 10 -1.25 -8.71 6.48
C ASN A 10 -0.51 -8.35 5.18
N GLN A 11 0.26 -9.31 4.67
CA GLN A 11 1.00 -9.15 3.43
C GLN A 11 0.11 -9.46 2.22
N PHE A 12 0.02 -8.51 1.30
CA PHE A 12 -0.69 -8.68 0.04
C PHE A 12 0.33 -8.72 -1.11
N LYS A 13 0.16 -9.69 -2.02
CA LYS A 13 0.93 -9.73 -3.26
C LYS A 13 0.29 -8.75 -4.25
N GLY A 14 1.11 -7.87 -4.81
CA GLY A 14 0.69 -6.89 -5.79
C GLY A 14 1.90 -6.28 -6.48
N THR A 15 1.63 -5.37 -7.41
CA THR A 15 2.68 -4.59 -8.09
C THR A 15 2.63 -3.18 -7.53
N VAL A 16 3.79 -2.61 -7.18
CA VAL A 16 3.88 -1.20 -6.78
C VAL A 16 3.51 -0.35 -7.99
N LYS A 17 2.44 0.43 -7.85
CA LYS A 17 1.93 1.31 -8.91
C LYS A 17 2.66 2.64 -8.87
N GLU A 18 2.77 3.21 -7.68
CA GLU A 18 3.43 4.50 -7.44
C GLU A 18 3.90 4.60 -5.99
N ILE A 19 4.94 5.40 -5.78
CA ILE A 19 5.47 5.76 -4.47
C ILE A 19 5.41 7.28 -4.38
N LEU A 20 4.67 7.79 -3.41
CA LEU A 20 4.58 9.22 -3.14
C LEU A 20 5.52 9.55 -1.98
N GLU A 21 6.61 10.24 -2.29
CA GLU A 21 7.57 10.66 -1.27
C GLU A 21 7.03 11.88 -0.51
N GLY A 22 6.72 11.67 0.77
CA GLY A 22 6.42 12.74 1.71
C GLY A 22 7.65 13.14 2.53
N PRO A 23 7.59 14.31 3.21
CA PRO A 23 8.72 14.86 3.98
C PRO A 23 9.11 14.05 5.22
N VAL A 24 8.28 13.10 5.66
CA VAL A 24 8.50 12.28 6.87
C VAL A 24 8.29 10.79 6.56
N LEU A 25 7.26 10.46 5.78
CA LEU A 25 6.98 9.09 5.33
C LEU A 25 6.64 9.09 3.85
N SER A 26 6.83 7.94 3.20
CA SER A 26 6.43 7.71 1.81
C SER A 26 5.18 6.85 1.78
N GLU A 27 4.20 7.24 0.98
CA GLU A 27 3.01 6.44 0.73
C GLU A 27 3.26 5.51 -0.45
N ILE A 28 2.87 4.25 -0.31
CA ILE A 28 3.04 3.25 -1.37
C ILE A 28 1.67 2.73 -1.79
N ASP A 29 1.35 2.97 -3.06
CA ASP A 29 0.16 2.44 -3.70
C ASP A 29 0.48 1.11 -4.38
N VAL A 30 -0.19 0.05 -3.93
CA VAL A 30 -0.02 -1.31 -4.44
C VAL A 30 -1.26 -1.71 -5.21
N GLN A 31 -1.09 -2.04 -6.49
CA GLN A 31 -2.12 -2.66 -7.31
C GLN A 31 -2.20 -4.15 -6.96
N THR A 32 -3.34 -4.57 -6.42
CA THR A 32 -3.67 -5.97 -6.16
C THR A 32 -4.81 -6.44 -7.08
N ALA A 33 -5.05 -7.75 -7.16
CA ALA A 33 -6.14 -8.31 -7.97
C ALA A 33 -7.55 -7.83 -7.52
N SER A 34 -7.67 -7.36 -6.27
CA SER A 34 -8.91 -6.79 -5.72
C SER A 34 -9.02 -5.26 -5.85
N GLY A 35 -8.01 -4.58 -6.42
CA GLY A 35 -7.95 -3.12 -6.52
C GLY A 35 -6.68 -2.52 -5.91
N ILE A 36 -6.64 -1.18 -5.78
CA ILE A 36 -5.49 -0.46 -5.20
C ILE A 36 -5.59 -0.44 -3.68
N VAL A 37 -4.48 -0.73 -2.99
CA VAL A 37 -4.33 -0.63 -1.53
C VAL A 37 -3.19 0.33 -1.23
N THR A 38 -3.47 1.36 -0.42
CA THR A 38 -2.49 2.35 0.04
C THR A 38 -2.03 1.99 1.46
N SER A 39 -0.73 2.07 1.71
CA SER A 39 -0.18 2.00 3.08
C SER A 39 0.52 3.31 3.41
N VAL A 40 0.20 3.84 4.60
CA VAL A 40 0.86 4.97 5.27
C VAL A 40 1.79 4.50 6.37
#